data_AF-U3TEE1-F1
#
_entry.id   AF-U3TEE1-F1
#
_cell.length_a   1.000
_cell.length_b   1.000
_cell.length_c   1.000
_cell.angle_alpha   90.00
_cell.angle_beta   90.00
_cell.angle_gamma   90.00
#
_symmetry.space_group_name_H-M   'P 1'
#
loop_
_entity.id
_entity.type
_entity.pdbx_description
1 polymer ?
#
loop_
_entity_poly.entity_id
_entity_poly.type
_entity_poly.pdbx_seq_one_letter_code
_entity_poly.pdbx_strand_id
1 'polypeptide(L)'
;MVWSRRAFKLALLAWAISALLTSTYPAMAYALSDEVAVEYSVEENILSVNSYFYTVRIDLETGRFVYVDVRTVDGGTRTLLDAGAGMEAYLISVGSQGLGSPVGGWQVVSAVDSDTFSTVALRSTVGAAVVEARLTFYSYKPQIDVEVEITNDSGERVQLQSPFGGPALVFASSVEEGSLYKTAYTVVSGGEAKIEAVDLESRATFSGIESIVVVTEYQGEPRVLLGLKDVHGDTVAVVDPNYQVSAGEGETATQLTLVLGFVNQIFEPGSKDSFKASLVLSVYDAYAIISTDVFDEVASIYPGIKASVPTGFGFERTIADLNSRIETLRSSLDNLRSENEELKRKLDELQGRDDYWNAKIAELEEELQFYKIRSERNGILALLAFIAGAVISAAAVYTVRR
;
A
#
# COMPACT_ATOMS: atom_id res chain seq x y z
N MET A 1 22.11 -42.87 -27.53
CA MET A 1 21.57 -42.70 -26.16
C MET A 1 20.06 -42.53 -26.27
N VAL A 2 19.29 -43.55 -25.92
CA VAL A 2 17.82 -43.50 -25.97
C VAL A 2 17.33 -43.04 -24.60
N TRP A 3 16.94 -41.77 -24.49
CA TRP A 3 16.30 -41.28 -23.27
C TRP A 3 14.92 -41.92 -23.16
N SER A 4 14.59 -42.47 -21.99
CA SER A 4 13.25 -42.99 -21.76
C SER A 4 12.22 -41.86 -21.87
N ARG A 5 11.03 -42.14 -22.40
CA ARG A 5 9.94 -41.15 -22.48
C ARG A 5 9.63 -40.48 -21.14
N ARG A 6 9.91 -41.16 -20.01
CA ARG A 6 9.79 -40.60 -18.65
C ARG A 6 10.89 -39.58 -18.33
N ALA A 7 12.14 -39.87 -18.70
CA ALA A 7 13.25 -38.93 -18.52
C ALA A 7 13.08 -37.65 -19.36
N PHE A 8 12.55 -37.79 -20.58
CA PHE A 8 12.24 -36.63 -21.43
C PHE A 8 11.11 -35.77 -20.85
N LYS A 9 10.03 -36.38 -20.34
CA LYS A 9 8.94 -35.65 -19.68
C LYS A 9 9.39 -34.93 -18.41
N LEU A 10 10.21 -35.57 -17.58
CA LEU A 10 10.76 -34.93 -16.38
C LEU A 10 11.72 -33.79 -16.71
N ALA A 11 12.55 -33.93 -17.75
CA ALA A 11 13.39 -32.84 -18.23
C ALA A 11 12.58 -31.66 -18.79
N LEU A 12 11.48 -31.93 -19.48
CA LEU A 12 10.58 -30.91 -20.04
C LEU A 12 9.76 -30.22 -18.94
N LEU A 13 9.36 -30.95 -17.90
CA LEU A 13 8.73 -30.40 -16.70
C LEU A 13 9.70 -29.55 -15.89
N ALA A 14 10.94 -30.02 -15.70
CA ALA A 14 11.99 -29.25 -15.03
C ALA A 14 12.36 -27.99 -15.82
N TRP A 15 12.41 -28.06 -17.15
CA TRP A 15 12.63 -26.90 -18.02
C TRP A 15 11.46 -25.93 -17.97
N ALA A 16 10.21 -26.41 -17.94
CA ALA A 16 9.03 -25.55 -17.81
C ALA A 16 8.95 -24.86 -16.44
N ILE A 17 9.29 -25.57 -15.35
CA ILE A 17 9.38 -25.00 -14.01
C ILE A 17 10.52 -23.97 -13.95
N SER A 18 11.69 -24.28 -14.52
CA SER A 18 12.77 -23.31 -14.64
C SER A 18 12.35 -22.11 -15.47
N ALA A 19 11.67 -22.29 -16.61
CA ALA A 19 11.20 -21.20 -17.45
C ALA A 19 10.12 -20.35 -16.76
N LEU A 20 9.27 -20.93 -15.92
CA LEU A 20 8.31 -20.21 -15.08
C LEU A 20 8.99 -19.43 -13.94
N LEU A 21 10.09 -19.95 -13.40
CA LEU A 21 10.88 -19.30 -12.35
C LEU A 21 11.88 -18.27 -12.92
N THR A 22 12.30 -18.41 -14.17
CA THR A 22 13.31 -17.56 -14.82
C THR A 22 12.75 -16.68 -15.94
N SER A 23 11.45 -16.73 -16.26
CA SER A 23 10.83 -15.76 -17.17
C SER A 23 10.77 -14.41 -16.46
N THR A 24 11.86 -13.68 -16.59
CA THR A 24 12.00 -12.25 -16.32
C THR A 24 11.11 -11.47 -17.28
N TYR A 25 9.81 -11.50 -17.06
CA TYR A 25 9.05 -10.26 -17.19
C TYR A 25 9.18 -9.59 -15.83
N PRO A 26 9.74 -8.36 -15.75
CA PRO A 26 9.58 -7.55 -14.56
C PRO A 26 8.12 -7.10 -14.52
N ALA A 27 7.19 -8.04 -14.29
CA ALA A 27 6.00 -7.68 -13.56
C ALA A 27 6.51 -7.36 -12.17
N MET A 28 6.76 -6.08 -11.90
CA MET A 28 6.66 -5.55 -10.55
C MET A 28 5.21 -5.77 -10.12
N ALA A 29 4.84 -7.01 -9.83
CA ALA A 29 3.88 -7.26 -8.78
C ALA A 29 4.63 -6.80 -7.53
N TYR A 30 4.50 -5.50 -7.21
CA TYR A 30 4.69 -5.05 -5.85
C TYR A 30 3.78 -5.94 -5.03
N ALA A 31 4.38 -6.97 -4.41
CA ALA A 31 3.74 -7.63 -3.30
C ALA A 31 3.50 -6.51 -2.29
N LEU A 32 2.24 -6.08 -2.18
CA LEU A 32 1.72 -5.18 -1.15
C LEU A 32 1.82 -5.83 0.24
N SER A 33 2.86 -6.64 0.49
CA SER A 33 2.85 -7.68 1.50
C SER A 33 3.83 -7.48 2.64
N ASP A 34 4.43 -6.31 2.82
CA ASP A 34 5.02 -5.95 4.10
C ASP A 34 4.76 -4.46 4.37
N GLU A 35 3.89 -4.24 5.36
CA GLU A 35 3.55 -3.01 6.08
C GLU A 35 3.52 -1.70 5.26
N VAL A 36 2.32 -1.35 4.80
CA VAL A 36 1.98 0.06 4.49
C VAL A 36 1.79 0.80 5.83
N ALA A 37 2.83 0.81 6.66
CA ALA A 37 2.85 1.57 7.89
C ALA A 37 3.17 3.03 7.57
N VAL A 38 2.61 3.94 8.37
CA VAL A 38 3.17 5.28 8.46
C VAL A 38 4.36 5.18 9.40
N GLU A 39 5.53 5.55 8.92
CA GLU A 39 6.75 5.59 9.73
C GLU A 39 7.07 7.04 10.06
N TYR A 40 7.39 7.33 11.32
CA TYR A 40 7.93 8.64 11.68
C TYR A 40 9.28 8.49 12.39
N SER A 41 10.15 9.48 12.18
CA SER A 41 11.43 9.59 12.88
C SER A 41 11.72 11.05 13.20
N VAL A 42 12.52 11.28 14.22
CA VAL A 42 13.01 12.63 14.58
C VAL A 42 14.53 12.57 14.63
N GLU A 43 15.17 13.27 13.70
CA GLU A 43 16.63 13.35 13.59
C GLU A 43 17.05 14.80 13.40
N GLU A 44 18.00 15.30 14.20
CA GLU A 44 18.55 16.66 14.05
C GLU A 44 17.47 17.77 13.99
N ASN A 45 16.46 17.70 14.87
CA ASN A 45 15.28 18.58 14.88
C ASN A 45 14.37 18.49 13.64
N ILE A 46 14.55 17.49 12.78
CA ILE A 46 13.66 17.23 11.65
C ILE A 46 12.74 16.05 11.99
N LEU A 47 11.44 16.33 12.09
CA LEU A 47 10.41 15.29 12.07
C LEU A 47 10.22 14.84 10.63
N SER A 48 10.54 13.58 10.33
CA SER A 48 10.27 12.96 9.03
C SER A 48 9.14 11.96 9.18
N VAL A 49 8.13 12.03 8.32
CA VAL A 49 7.00 11.10 8.27
C VAL A 49 6.89 10.55 6.85
N ASN A 50 6.96 9.23 6.72
CA ASN A 50 6.84 8.52 5.46
C ASN A 50 5.55 7.71 5.46
N SER A 51 4.75 7.88 4.41
CA SER A 51 3.60 7.05 4.10
C SER A 51 3.73 6.50 2.68
N TYR A 52 2.75 5.70 2.25
CA TYR A 52 2.66 5.29 0.85
C TYR A 52 2.50 6.49 -0.09
N PHE A 53 1.77 7.51 0.35
CA PHE A 53 1.39 8.64 -0.50
C PHE A 53 2.37 9.80 -0.42
N TYR A 54 3.05 10.00 0.69
CA TYR A 54 3.89 11.17 0.87
C TYR A 54 5.06 10.94 1.82
N THR A 55 6.09 11.76 1.63
CA THR A 55 7.17 11.96 2.59
C THR A 55 7.11 13.42 3.03
N VAL A 56 6.88 13.66 4.32
CA VAL A 56 6.79 14.99 4.93
C VAL A 56 7.96 15.16 5.88
N ARG A 57 8.69 16.28 5.77
CA ARG A 57 9.74 16.67 6.70
C ARG A 57 9.42 18.04 7.27
N ILE A 58 9.40 18.13 8.59
CA ILE A 58 9.11 19.35 9.34
C ILE A 58 10.33 19.67 10.19
N ASP A 59 10.89 20.86 10.00
CA ASP A 59 11.89 21.41 10.90
C ASP A 59 11.20 21.88 12.18
N LEU A 60 11.49 21.21 13.28
CA LEU A 60 10.92 21.50 14.59
C LEU A 60 11.50 22.78 15.20
N GLU A 61 12.69 23.21 14.80
CA GLU A 61 13.25 24.48 15.28
C GLU A 61 12.43 25.66 14.77
N THR A 62 11.99 25.60 13.51
CA THR A 62 11.25 26.70 12.88
C THR A 62 9.76 26.43 12.73
N GLY A 63 9.28 25.19 12.84
CA GLY A 63 7.91 24.79 12.50
C GLY A 63 7.62 24.77 10.99
N ARG A 64 8.67 24.86 10.16
CA ARG A 64 8.57 24.91 8.70
C ARG A 64 8.52 23.49 8.12
N PHE A 65 7.63 23.27 7.17
CA PHE A 65 7.73 22.10 6.29
C PHE A 65 8.95 22.31 5.39
N VAL A 66 9.97 21.48 5.56
CA VAL A 66 11.20 21.54 4.77
C VAL A 66 10.98 20.88 3.42
N TYR A 67 10.23 19.78 3.43
CA TYR A 67 10.11 18.91 2.28
C TYR A 67 8.78 18.18 2.31
N VAL A 68 8.03 18.22 1.22
CA VAL A 68 6.87 17.37 1.02
C VAL A 68 6.91 16.76 -0.38
N ASP A 69 7.20 15.47 -0.43
CA ASP A 69 7.07 14.67 -1.64
C ASP A 69 5.76 13.91 -1.61
N VAL A 70 5.12 13.81 -2.77
CA VAL A 70 3.93 12.97 -2.96
C VAL A 70 4.19 11.98 -4.09
N ARG A 71 3.81 10.72 -3.88
CA ARG A 71 3.89 9.69 -4.91
C ARG A 71 2.81 9.89 -5.95
N THR A 72 3.22 9.92 -7.21
CA THR A 72 2.32 10.02 -8.36
C THR A 72 1.79 8.64 -8.76
N VAL A 73 0.67 8.64 -9.49
CA VAL A 73 -0.03 7.40 -9.90
C VAL A 73 0.82 6.50 -10.80
N ASP A 74 1.74 7.09 -11.56
CA ASP A 74 2.71 6.38 -12.40
C ASP A 74 3.89 5.78 -11.61
N GLY A 75 3.87 5.88 -10.27
CA GLY A 75 4.91 5.37 -9.38
C GLY A 75 6.12 6.31 -9.25
N GLY A 76 6.06 7.50 -9.84
CA GLY A 76 7.02 8.56 -9.60
C GLY A 76 6.84 9.25 -8.24
N THR A 77 7.74 10.17 -7.93
CA THR A 77 7.58 11.14 -6.85
C THR A 77 7.56 12.53 -7.45
N ARG A 78 6.72 13.40 -6.89
CA ARG A 78 6.73 14.84 -7.19
C ARG A 78 6.81 15.61 -5.90
N THR A 79 7.71 16.58 -5.87
CA THR A 79 7.90 17.48 -4.75
C THR A 79 6.83 18.57 -4.80
N LEU A 80 5.91 18.54 -3.84
CA LEU A 80 4.92 19.60 -3.62
C LEU A 80 5.54 20.80 -2.92
N LEU A 81 6.47 20.53 -2.01
CA LEU A 81 7.10 21.56 -1.23
C LEU A 81 8.57 21.24 -1.06
N ASP A 82 9.40 22.19 -1.46
CA ASP A 82 10.84 22.17 -1.27
C ASP A 82 11.27 23.53 -0.75
N ALA A 83 11.65 23.55 0.52
CA ALA A 83 12.18 24.75 1.16
C ALA A 83 13.43 25.30 0.45
N GLY A 84 14.24 24.41 -0.13
CA GLY A 84 15.43 24.77 -0.91
C GLY A 84 15.10 25.43 -2.25
N ALA A 85 13.90 25.18 -2.79
CA ALA A 85 13.38 25.85 -4.00
C ALA A 85 12.60 27.14 -3.69
N GLY A 86 12.70 27.64 -2.44
CA GLY A 86 12.04 28.86 -1.99
C GLY A 86 10.59 28.68 -1.57
N MET A 87 10.02 27.47 -1.60
CA MET A 87 8.65 27.22 -1.14
C MET A 87 8.57 27.24 0.39
N GLU A 88 7.48 27.76 0.94
CA GLU A 88 7.30 27.91 2.38
C GLU A 88 5.94 27.37 2.82
N ALA A 89 5.94 26.42 3.76
CA ALA A 89 4.75 26.13 4.55
C ALA A 89 5.14 26.05 6.02
N TYR A 90 4.24 26.51 6.87
CA TYR A 90 4.45 26.59 8.30
C TYR A 90 3.28 25.96 9.00
N LEU A 91 3.57 25.16 10.04
CA LEU A 91 2.54 24.56 10.88
C LEU A 91 1.68 25.66 11.50
N ILE A 92 2.33 26.68 12.09
CA ILE A 92 1.67 27.89 12.58
C ILE A 92 2.64 29.06 12.41
N SER A 93 2.13 30.19 11.93
CA SER A 93 2.85 31.44 11.85
C SER A 93 2.22 32.52 12.72
N VAL A 94 3.08 33.25 13.44
CA VAL A 94 2.76 34.39 14.31
C VAL A 94 3.78 35.50 14.09
N GLY A 95 3.34 36.69 13.71
CA GLY A 95 4.20 37.86 13.56
C GLY A 95 3.48 39.06 12.99
N SER A 96 4.08 40.23 13.16
CA SER A 96 3.48 41.51 12.77
C SER A 96 3.71 41.92 11.30
N GLN A 97 4.56 41.22 10.53
CA GLN A 97 4.84 41.53 9.10
C GLN A 97 5.21 40.26 8.28
N GLY A 98 4.85 40.18 6.99
CA GLY A 98 5.29 39.11 6.04
C GLY A 98 4.35 37.91 5.90
N LEU A 99 4.87 36.67 5.90
CA LEU A 99 4.09 35.46 6.24
C LEU A 99 3.95 35.30 7.77
N GLY A 100 4.54 36.20 8.56
CA GLY A 100 4.73 36.11 10.01
C GLY A 100 6.05 35.41 10.34
N SER A 101 6.48 35.43 11.61
CA SER A 101 7.57 34.57 12.04
C SER A 101 6.98 33.19 12.35
N PRO A 102 7.56 32.11 11.83
CA PRO A 102 6.99 30.82 12.11
C PRO A 102 7.19 30.52 13.60
N VAL A 103 6.18 29.87 14.20
CA VAL A 103 6.28 29.41 15.58
C VAL A 103 7.39 28.37 15.61
N GLY A 104 8.50 28.66 16.30
CA GLY A 104 9.64 27.76 16.41
C GLY A 104 9.64 26.93 17.69
N GLY A 105 10.70 26.14 17.89
CA GLY A 105 10.94 25.40 19.15
C GLY A 105 9.90 24.32 19.44
N TRP A 106 9.40 23.66 18.40
CA TRP A 106 8.47 22.55 18.54
C TRP A 106 9.13 21.33 19.19
N GLN A 107 8.35 20.65 20.03
CA GLN A 107 8.74 19.40 20.67
C GLN A 107 7.67 18.36 20.40
N VAL A 108 8.09 17.14 20.04
CA VAL A 108 7.18 15.99 19.98
C VAL A 108 6.80 15.60 21.41
N VAL A 109 5.52 15.77 21.76
CA VAL A 109 4.99 15.46 23.10
C VAL A 109 4.50 14.02 23.17
N SER A 110 3.88 13.54 22.10
CA SER A 110 3.41 12.16 21.98
C SER A 110 3.30 11.75 20.52
N ALA A 111 3.44 10.46 20.28
CA ALA A 111 3.09 9.84 19.01
C ALA A 111 2.25 8.59 19.27
N VAL A 112 1.25 8.37 18.43
CA VAL A 112 0.38 7.20 18.48
C VAL A 112 0.33 6.60 17.09
N ASP A 113 0.81 5.38 16.96
CA ASP A 113 0.82 4.65 15.71
C ASP A 113 -0.30 3.60 15.68
N SER A 114 -0.82 3.37 14.48
CA SER A 114 -1.73 2.28 14.15
C SER A 114 -1.38 1.74 12.76
N ASP A 115 -2.01 0.62 12.40
CA ASP A 115 -1.85 0.03 11.06
C ASP A 115 -2.32 0.94 9.91
N THR A 116 -3.10 1.98 10.22
CA THR A 116 -3.78 2.81 9.20
C THR A 116 -3.45 4.30 9.28
N PHE A 117 -2.86 4.75 10.38
CA PHE A 117 -2.49 6.14 10.61
C PHE A 117 -1.43 6.27 11.71
N SER A 118 -0.69 7.37 11.70
CA SER A 118 0.13 7.84 12.81
C SER A 118 -0.26 9.25 13.20
N THR A 119 -0.48 9.49 14.50
CA THR A 119 -0.75 10.82 15.05
C THR A 119 0.47 11.32 15.82
N VAL A 120 1.01 12.47 15.43
CA VAL A 120 2.14 13.14 16.09
C VAL A 120 1.64 14.44 16.73
N ALA A 121 1.77 14.56 18.05
CA ALA A 121 1.45 15.78 18.78
C ALA A 121 2.73 16.61 18.99
N LEU A 122 2.71 17.83 18.49
CA LEU A 122 3.77 18.82 18.59
C LEU A 122 3.34 19.92 19.55
N ARG A 123 4.26 20.40 20.38
CA ARG A 123 4.01 21.54 21.27
C ARG A 123 5.09 22.60 21.13
N SER A 124 4.67 23.85 21.12
CA SER A 124 5.53 25.03 21.18
C SER A 124 4.92 26.06 22.14
N THR A 125 5.69 27.11 22.46
CA THR A 125 5.28 28.23 23.29
C THR A 125 5.56 29.54 22.57
N VAL A 126 4.56 30.41 22.46
CA VAL A 126 4.66 31.75 21.86
C VAL A 126 4.30 32.78 22.91
N GLY A 127 5.30 33.50 23.42
CA GLY A 127 5.09 34.38 24.57
C GLY A 127 4.61 33.58 25.77
N ALA A 128 3.38 33.85 26.22
CA ALA A 128 2.75 33.14 27.33
C ALA A 128 1.66 32.13 26.89
N ALA A 129 1.43 31.97 25.59
CA ALA A 129 0.52 30.97 25.04
C ALA A 129 1.26 29.67 24.73
N VAL A 130 0.62 28.55 25.04
CA VAL A 130 1.02 27.21 24.63
C VAL A 130 0.27 26.86 23.36
N VAL A 131 0.99 26.33 22.38
CA VAL A 131 0.44 25.94 21.09
C VAL A 131 0.69 24.46 20.90
N GLU A 132 -0.37 23.67 20.78
CA GLU A 132 -0.33 22.24 20.52
C GLU A 132 -0.91 21.96 19.13
N ALA A 133 -0.17 21.24 18.30
CA ALA A 133 -0.58 20.85 16.97
C ALA A 133 -0.54 19.32 16.87
N ARG A 134 -1.68 18.69 16.56
CA ARG A 134 -1.77 17.25 16.32
C ARG A 134 -1.89 16.99 14.83
N LEU A 135 -0.93 16.26 14.30
CA LEU A 135 -0.84 15.88 12.90
C LEU A 135 -1.17 14.39 12.77
N THR A 136 -2.26 14.06 12.08
CA THR A 136 -2.62 12.66 11.79
C THR A 136 -2.36 12.36 10.32
N PHE A 137 -1.42 11.45 10.09
CA PHE A 137 -0.99 10.99 8.79
C PHE A 137 -1.63 9.63 8.52
N TYR A 138 -2.12 9.40 7.31
CA TYR A 138 -2.84 8.18 6.95
C TYR A 138 -2.03 7.30 5.98
N SER A 139 -2.03 5.99 6.22
CA SER A 139 -1.39 5.01 5.33
C SER A 139 -2.02 4.98 3.94
N TYR A 140 -3.35 5.15 3.89
CA TYR A 140 -4.16 4.89 2.71
C TYR A 140 -4.86 6.14 2.14
N LYS A 141 -4.52 7.34 2.62
CA LYS A 141 -5.11 8.60 2.13
C LYS A 141 -4.04 9.67 1.93
N PRO A 142 -4.09 10.46 0.83
CA PRO A 142 -3.23 11.61 0.60
C PRO A 142 -3.67 12.83 1.43
N GLN A 143 -3.89 12.61 2.73
CA GLN A 143 -4.48 13.56 3.66
C GLN A 143 -3.66 13.59 4.95
N ILE A 144 -3.59 14.78 5.54
CA ILE A 144 -3.01 15.05 6.86
C ILE A 144 -4.06 15.81 7.65
N ASP A 145 -4.56 15.23 8.73
CA ASP A 145 -5.43 15.99 9.62
C ASP A 145 -4.57 16.85 10.55
N VAL A 146 -4.90 18.13 10.61
CA VAL A 146 -4.23 19.13 11.43
C VAL A 146 -5.25 19.65 12.44
N GLU A 147 -5.01 19.37 13.71
CA GLU A 147 -5.74 19.98 14.83
C GLU A 147 -4.79 20.91 15.56
N VAL A 148 -5.12 22.19 15.66
CA VAL A 148 -4.33 23.19 16.37
C VAL A 148 -5.13 23.69 17.55
N GLU A 149 -4.50 23.67 18.72
CA GLU A 149 -5.03 24.18 19.97
C GLU A 149 -4.08 25.23 20.53
N ILE A 150 -4.62 26.40 20.87
CA ILE A 150 -3.89 27.48 21.51
C ILE A 150 -4.50 27.72 22.88
N THR A 151 -3.68 27.58 23.92
CA THR A 151 -4.08 27.80 25.31
C THR A 151 -3.27 28.94 25.91
N ASN A 152 -3.94 29.94 26.48
CA ASN A 152 -3.28 30.99 27.25
C ASN A 152 -3.37 30.66 28.76
N ASP A 153 -2.37 29.95 29.27
CA ASP A 153 -2.27 29.59 30.70
C ASP A 153 -1.75 30.74 31.58
N SER A 154 -1.45 31.90 30.98
CA SER A 154 -0.92 33.04 31.70
C SER A 154 -2.02 33.84 32.42
N GLY A 155 -1.60 34.67 33.38
CA GLY A 155 -2.48 35.65 34.03
C GLY A 155 -2.73 36.90 33.19
N GLU A 156 -2.18 36.99 31.99
CA GLU A 156 -2.20 38.18 31.13
C GLU A 156 -2.82 37.88 29.76
N ARG A 157 -3.24 38.93 29.05
CA ARG A 157 -3.73 38.80 27.69
C ARG A 157 -2.57 38.55 26.74
N VAL A 158 -2.72 37.56 25.86
CA VAL A 158 -1.75 37.28 24.81
C VAL A 158 -2.37 37.67 23.47
N GLN A 159 -1.69 38.53 22.72
CA GLN A 159 -2.08 38.85 21.35
C GLN A 159 -1.18 38.07 20.40
N LEU A 160 -1.76 37.13 19.66
CA LEU A 160 -1.10 36.42 18.57
C LEU A 160 -1.67 36.99 17.28
N GLN A 161 -0.82 37.65 16.51
CA GLN A 161 -1.20 38.24 15.23
C GLN A 161 -0.38 37.56 14.14
N SER A 162 -0.99 37.24 13.01
CA SER A 162 -0.27 37.00 11.76
C SER A 162 -0.58 38.12 10.77
N PRO A 163 0.12 38.19 9.64
CA PRO A 163 -0.17 39.13 8.56
C PRO A 163 -1.57 38.95 7.95
N PHE A 164 -2.26 37.85 8.30
CA PHE A 164 -3.62 37.53 7.90
C PHE A 164 -4.65 37.75 9.01
N GLY A 165 -4.23 38.26 10.17
CA GLY A 165 -5.11 38.47 11.33
C GLY A 165 -4.61 37.70 12.54
N GLY A 166 -5.14 36.51 12.81
CA GLY A 166 -4.70 35.64 13.92
C GLY A 166 -3.61 34.65 13.51
N PRO A 167 -3.16 33.76 14.43
CA PRO A 167 -2.27 32.66 14.10
C PRO A 167 -2.80 31.88 12.89
N ALA A 168 -1.91 31.46 12.00
CA ALA A 168 -2.34 30.81 10.77
C ALA A 168 -1.44 29.66 10.33
N LEU A 169 -2.08 28.62 9.81
CA LEU A 169 -1.47 27.56 9.01
C LEU A 169 -1.29 28.11 7.60
N VAL A 170 -0.06 28.09 7.09
CA VAL A 170 0.29 28.70 5.79
C VAL A 170 0.87 27.63 4.89
N PHE A 171 0.33 27.52 3.68
CA PHE A 171 0.88 26.70 2.60
C PHE A 171 1.16 27.58 1.39
N ALA A 172 2.42 27.68 0.99
CA ALA A 172 2.82 28.33 -0.25
C ALA A 172 3.50 27.31 -1.16
N SER A 173 2.97 27.17 -2.39
CA SER A 173 3.52 26.29 -3.43
C SER A 173 4.00 27.12 -4.60
N SER A 174 5.11 26.70 -5.20
CA SER A 174 5.52 27.23 -6.50
C SER A 174 4.52 26.77 -7.56
N VAL A 175 4.33 27.62 -8.56
CA VAL A 175 3.35 27.44 -9.64
C VAL A 175 3.99 27.88 -10.94
N GLU A 176 3.71 27.15 -12.02
CA GLU A 176 4.32 27.41 -13.33
C GLU A 176 3.85 28.78 -13.84
N GLU A 177 4.77 29.57 -14.41
CA GLU A 177 4.44 30.88 -14.96
C GLU A 177 3.36 30.75 -16.05
N GLY A 178 2.33 31.58 -15.95
CA GLY A 178 1.17 31.54 -16.85
C GLY A 178 0.08 30.54 -16.45
N SER A 179 0.18 29.92 -15.27
CA SER A 179 -0.92 29.12 -14.71
C SER A 179 -2.15 29.98 -14.41
N LEU A 180 -3.34 29.46 -14.71
CA LEU A 180 -4.60 30.04 -14.27
C LEU A 180 -5.00 29.44 -12.92
N TYR A 181 -5.59 30.24 -12.03
CA TYR A 181 -6.00 29.79 -10.71
C TYR A 181 -7.51 29.69 -10.63
N LYS A 182 -8.00 28.50 -10.28
CA LYS A 182 -9.42 28.26 -10.01
C LYS A 182 -9.56 27.80 -8.58
N THR A 183 -10.56 28.30 -7.87
CA THR A 183 -10.84 27.87 -6.51
C THR A 183 -12.31 27.51 -6.40
N ALA A 184 -12.58 26.41 -5.72
CA ALA A 184 -13.93 26.09 -5.28
C ALA A 184 -13.94 25.91 -3.77
N TYR A 185 -15.03 26.27 -3.13
CA TYR A 185 -15.16 26.19 -1.69
C TYR A 185 -16.60 25.89 -1.33
N THR A 186 -16.76 25.23 -0.19
CA THR A 186 -18.07 24.95 0.40
C THR A 186 -18.30 25.88 1.57
N VAL A 187 -19.38 26.65 1.51
CA VAL A 187 -19.85 27.47 2.63
C VAL A 187 -21.09 26.82 3.22
N VAL A 188 -21.15 26.74 4.55
CA VAL A 188 -22.36 26.32 5.26
C VAL A 188 -23.08 27.57 5.75
N SER A 189 -24.22 27.90 5.15
CA SER A 189 -25.05 29.03 5.55
C SER A 189 -26.47 28.56 5.77
N GLY A 190 -27.02 28.78 6.97
CA GLY A 190 -28.39 28.37 7.30
C GLY A 190 -28.62 26.85 7.33
N GLY A 191 -27.56 26.04 7.47
CA GLY A 191 -27.65 24.57 7.51
C GLY A 191 -27.63 23.88 6.15
N GLU A 192 -27.53 24.63 5.05
CA GLU A 192 -27.28 24.09 3.71
C GLU A 192 -25.83 24.36 3.30
N ALA A 193 -25.16 23.31 2.82
CA ALA A 193 -23.84 23.41 2.22
C ALA A 193 -23.98 23.83 0.75
N LYS A 194 -23.33 24.91 0.36
CA LYS A 194 -23.30 25.40 -1.01
C LYS A 194 -21.87 25.42 -1.53
N ILE A 195 -21.65 24.75 -2.66
CA ILE A 195 -20.39 24.79 -3.39
C ILE A 195 -20.40 26.01 -4.31
N GLU A 196 -19.36 26.84 -4.22
CA GLU A 196 -19.13 27.97 -5.11
C GLU A 196 -17.76 27.83 -5.77
N ALA A 197 -17.67 28.24 -7.04
CA ALA A 197 -16.43 28.25 -7.81
C ALA A 197 -16.12 29.67 -8.27
N VAL A 198 -14.86 30.08 -8.14
CA VAL A 198 -14.38 31.43 -8.43
C VAL A 198 -13.01 31.33 -9.12
N ASP A 199 -12.85 32.06 -10.22
CA ASP A 199 -11.54 32.29 -10.84
C ASP A 199 -10.78 33.34 -10.02
N LEU A 200 -9.55 33.02 -9.61
CA LEU A 200 -8.75 33.90 -8.77
C LEU A 200 -7.78 34.72 -9.61
N GLU A 201 -8.12 35.99 -9.84
CA GLU A 201 -7.20 36.99 -10.42
C GLU A 201 -6.39 37.73 -9.35
N SER A 202 -6.87 37.73 -8.11
CA SER A 202 -6.27 38.44 -6.98
C SER A 202 -6.58 37.74 -5.66
N ARG A 203 -6.00 38.25 -4.56
CA ARG A 203 -6.22 37.75 -3.21
C ARG A 203 -7.71 37.70 -2.86
N ALA A 204 -8.18 36.55 -2.41
CA ALA A 204 -9.54 36.32 -1.91
C ALA A 204 -9.52 35.89 -0.45
N THR A 205 -10.60 36.18 0.27
CA THR A 205 -10.77 35.83 1.69
C THR A 205 -12.13 35.19 1.89
N PHE A 206 -12.15 34.02 2.52
CA PHE A 206 -13.30 33.18 2.71
C PHE A 206 -13.51 32.93 4.21
N SER A 207 -14.76 32.98 4.64
CA SER A 207 -15.15 32.80 6.05
C SER A 207 -16.34 31.85 6.14
N GLY A 208 -16.41 31.05 7.21
CA GLY A 208 -17.46 30.04 7.35
C GLY A 208 -17.38 28.92 6.31
N ILE A 209 -16.17 28.63 5.82
CA ILE A 209 -15.95 27.53 4.89
C ILE A 209 -15.86 26.21 5.64
N GLU A 210 -16.43 25.16 5.06
CA GLU A 210 -16.23 23.76 5.48
C GLU A 210 -15.06 23.14 4.71
N SER A 211 -14.88 23.56 3.46
CA SER A 211 -13.80 23.12 2.60
C SER A 211 -13.42 24.23 1.61
N ILE A 212 -12.17 24.21 1.17
CA ILE A 212 -11.67 25.03 0.07
C ILE A 212 -10.65 24.22 -0.71
N VAL A 213 -10.73 24.33 -2.02
CA VAL A 213 -9.81 23.66 -2.92
C VAL A 213 -9.31 24.65 -3.95
N VAL A 214 -7.99 24.69 -4.14
CA VAL A 214 -7.36 25.48 -5.17
C VAL A 214 -6.77 24.56 -6.22
N VAL A 215 -7.16 24.78 -7.47
CA VAL A 215 -6.63 24.10 -8.66
C VAL A 215 -5.85 25.12 -9.47
N THR A 216 -4.67 24.71 -9.95
CA THR A 216 -3.98 25.46 -11.00
C THR A 216 -4.21 24.81 -12.35
N GLU A 217 -4.31 25.59 -13.42
CA GLU A 217 -4.34 25.07 -14.79
C GLU A 217 -3.12 25.55 -15.55
N TYR A 218 -2.34 24.61 -16.05
CA TYR A 218 -1.23 24.90 -16.95
C TYR A 218 -1.46 24.22 -18.30
N GLN A 219 -1.47 25.01 -19.37
CA GLN A 219 -1.73 24.54 -20.74
C GLN A 219 -3.06 23.78 -20.89
N GLY A 220 -4.06 24.10 -20.07
CA GLY A 220 -5.38 23.45 -20.08
C GLY A 220 -5.46 22.14 -19.29
N GLU A 221 -4.38 21.74 -18.63
CA GLU A 221 -4.37 20.60 -17.71
C GLU A 221 -4.45 21.09 -16.26
N PRO A 222 -5.35 20.55 -15.43
CA PRO A 222 -5.35 20.84 -14.01
C PRO A 222 -4.12 20.23 -13.34
N ARG A 223 -3.39 21.05 -12.59
CA ARG A 223 -2.18 20.72 -11.85
C ARG A 223 -2.29 21.25 -10.42
N VAL A 224 -1.58 20.56 -9.52
CA VAL A 224 -1.41 20.89 -8.08
C VAL A 224 -2.71 21.24 -7.38
N LEU A 225 -3.17 20.33 -6.53
CA LEU A 225 -4.32 20.56 -5.68
C LEU A 225 -3.90 20.68 -4.22
N LEU A 226 -4.00 21.90 -3.72
CA LEU A 226 -4.01 22.18 -2.29
C LEU A 226 -5.46 22.34 -1.88
N GLY A 227 -5.88 21.57 -0.88
CA GLY A 227 -7.22 21.68 -0.34
C GLY A 227 -7.24 21.57 1.17
N LEU A 228 -8.22 22.24 1.76
CA LEU A 228 -8.60 22.09 3.15
C LEU A 228 -10.03 21.54 3.17
N LYS A 229 -10.27 20.53 3.99
CA LYS A 229 -11.58 19.92 4.21
C LYS A 229 -11.87 19.87 5.71
N ASP A 230 -13.13 19.68 6.07
CA ASP A 230 -13.56 19.51 7.46
C ASP A 230 -13.02 20.66 8.35
N VAL A 231 -13.04 21.87 7.78
CA VAL A 231 -12.60 23.08 8.46
C VAL A 231 -13.61 23.43 9.54
N HIS A 232 -13.14 23.47 10.78
CA HIS A 232 -13.95 23.77 11.96
C HIS A 232 -13.30 24.86 12.82
N GLY A 233 -14.14 25.63 13.50
CA GLY A 233 -13.75 26.75 14.36
C GLY A 233 -13.96 28.10 13.68
N ASP A 234 -13.67 29.17 14.41
CA ASP A 234 -13.75 30.55 13.90
C ASP A 234 -12.49 30.85 13.07
N THR A 235 -12.47 30.30 11.84
CA THR A 235 -11.35 30.43 10.90
C THR A 235 -11.70 31.23 9.66
N VAL A 236 -10.67 31.83 9.07
CA VAL A 236 -10.71 32.48 7.77
C VAL A 236 -9.67 31.82 6.87
N ALA A 237 -10.07 31.49 5.65
CA ALA A 237 -9.14 31.08 4.62
C ALA A 237 -8.81 32.26 3.70
N VAL A 238 -7.52 32.45 3.41
CA VAL A 238 -7.05 33.42 2.43
C VAL A 238 -6.35 32.67 1.32
N VAL A 239 -6.73 32.93 0.08
CA VAL A 239 -6.01 32.44 -1.09
C VAL A 239 -5.42 33.63 -1.82
N ASP A 240 -4.10 33.63 -1.98
CA ASP A 240 -3.37 34.69 -2.68
C ASP A 240 -2.52 34.07 -3.81
N PRO A 241 -2.95 34.20 -5.07
CA PRO A 241 -2.21 33.68 -6.21
C PRO A 241 -0.96 34.51 -6.56
N ASN A 242 -0.83 35.72 -6.00
CA ASN A 242 0.24 36.67 -6.31
C ASN A 242 1.16 36.90 -5.11
N TYR A 243 1.14 36.02 -4.13
CA TYR A 243 2.00 36.16 -2.96
C TYR A 243 3.45 35.94 -3.37
N GLN A 244 4.29 36.93 -3.07
CA GLN A 244 5.71 36.89 -3.37
C GLN A 244 6.50 36.55 -2.11
N VAL A 245 7.17 35.40 -2.13
CA VAL A 245 8.16 35.04 -1.13
C VAL A 245 9.54 35.39 -1.66
N SER A 246 10.38 36.00 -0.81
CA SER A 246 11.78 36.20 -1.16
C SER A 246 12.50 34.85 -1.14
N ALA A 247 12.93 34.36 -2.30
CA ALA A 247 13.59 33.06 -2.43
C ALA A 247 15.11 33.12 -2.16
N GLY A 248 15.60 34.19 -1.53
CA GLY A 248 17.04 34.50 -1.43
C GLY A 248 17.52 35.41 -2.57
N GLU A 249 18.83 35.69 -2.63
CA GLU A 249 19.62 36.53 -3.58
C GLU A 249 18.87 37.34 -4.67
N GLY A 250 17.83 38.09 -4.31
CA GLY A 250 17.06 38.91 -5.26
C GLY A 250 16.09 38.16 -6.16
N GLU A 251 15.89 36.85 -5.98
CA GLU A 251 14.88 36.08 -6.71
C GLU A 251 13.54 36.08 -5.94
N THR A 252 12.47 36.33 -6.68
CA THR A 252 11.09 36.24 -6.18
C THR A 252 10.38 35.14 -6.95
N ALA A 253 9.93 34.11 -6.26
CA ALA A 253 9.02 33.14 -6.84
C ALA A 253 7.58 33.59 -6.59
N THR A 254 6.75 33.62 -7.64
CA THR A 254 5.30 33.74 -7.46
C THR A 254 4.80 32.43 -6.86
N GLN A 255 4.19 32.51 -5.69
CA GLN A 255 3.67 31.34 -5.00
C GLN A 255 2.17 31.47 -4.80
N LEU A 256 1.47 30.38 -5.11
CA LEU A 256 0.09 30.24 -4.67
C LEU A 256 0.13 30.01 -3.16
N THR A 257 -0.44 30.95 -2.40
CA THR A 257 -0.51 30.84 -0.94
C THR A 257 -1.94 30.58 -0.49
N LEU A 258 -2.14 29.48 0.24
CA LEU A 258 -3.35 29.15 0.97
C LEU A 258 -3.07 29.28 2.47
N VAL A 259 -3.79 30.17 3.12
CA VAL A 259 -3.68 30.43 4.55
C VAL A 259 -4.97 30.05 5.23
N LEU A 260 -4.90 29.31 6.33
CA LEU A 260 -6.00 29.10 7.25
C LEU A 260 -5.65 29.72 8.60
N GLY A 261 -6.30 30.83 8.93
CA GLY A 261 -6.03 31.59 10.15
C GLY A 261 -7.20 31.62 11.12
N PHE A 262 -6.90 31.79 12.41
CA PHE A 262 -7.90 32.15 13.41
C PHE A 262 -8.43 33.58 13.15
N VAL A 263 -9.74 33.77 13.34
CA VAL A 263 -10.34 35.12 13.37
C VAL A 263 -9.86 35.87 14.63
N ASN A 264 -9.76 35.16 15.76
CA ASN A 264 -9.35 35.72 17.03
C ASN A 264 -7.84 35.97 17.10
N GLN A 265 -7.46 37.17 17.53
CA GLN A 265 -6.06 37.58 17.69
C GLN A 265 -5.69 37.74 19.17
N ILE A 266 -6.68 37.82 20.06
CA ILE A 266 -6.51 38.12 21.48
C ILE A 266 -7.02 36.93 22.28
N PHE A 267 -6.13 36.33 23.05
CA PHE A 267 -6.38 35.20 23.92
C PHE A 267 -6.42 35.71 25.36
N GLU A 268 -7.57 35.64 26.01
CA GLU A 268 -7.76 36.02 27.41
C GLU A 268 -7.08 35.01 28.36
N PRO A 269 -6.73 35.40 29.61
CA PRO A 269 -6.23 34.47 30.62
C PRO A 269 -7.15 33.25 30.80
N GLY A 270 -6.58 32.05 30.71
CA GLY A 270 -7.30 30.77 30.81
C GLY A 270 -8.17 30.44 29.59
N SER A 271 -8.12 31.23 28.52
CA SER A 271 -8.81 30.91 27.28
C SER A 271 -8.11 29.79 26.51
N LYS A 272 -8.93 29.02 25.80
CA LYS A 272 -8.51 27.96 24.90
C LYS A 272 -9.31 28.10 23.62
N ASP A 273 -8.61 28.19 22.50
CA ASP A 273 -9.19 28.21 21.16
C ASP A 273 -8.57 27.09 20.33
N SER A 274 -9.32 26.55 19.38
CA SER A 274 -8.84 25.46 18.54
C SER A 274 -9.50 25.49 17.17
N PHE A 275 -8.74 25.16 16.14
CA PHE A 275 -9.30 24.80 14.84
C PHE A 275 -8.89 23.39 14.45
N LYS A 276 -9.70 22.78 13.60
CA LYS A 276 -9.39 21.52 12.95
C LYS A 276 -9.55 21.69 11.46
N ALA A 277 -8.63 21.14 10.68
CA ALA A 277 -8.73 21.05 9.24
C ALA A 277 -8.01 19.81 8.74
N SER A 278 -8.56 19.21 7.70
CA SER A 278 -7.92 18.15 6.94
C SER A 278 -7.21 18.76 5.75
N LEU A 279 -5.88 18.79 5.82
CA LEU A 279 -5.04 19.20 4.71
C LEU A 279 -4.94 18.05 3.72
N VAL A 280 -5.34 18.32 2.49
CA VAL A 280 -5.19 17.39 1.38
C VAL A 280 -4.06 17.91 0.51
N LEU A 281 -2.95 17.16 0.52
CA LEU A 281 -1.76 17.46 -0.28
C LEU A 281 -1.76 16.53 -1.47
N SER A 282 -2.05 17.08 -2.64
CA SER A 282 -2.13 16.27 -3.84
C SER A 282 -1.49 16.96 -5.04
N VAL A 283 -0.51 16.28 -5.64
CA VAL A 283 -0.02 16.62 -6.98
C VAL A 283 -0.83 15.90 -8.05
N TYR A 284 -1.95 15.28 -7.69
CA TYR A 284 -2.71 14.50 -8.66
C TYR A 284 -3.23 15.43 -9.75
N ASP A 285 -3.16 14.92 -10.98
CA ASP A 285 -4.06 15.34 -12.02
C ASP A 285 -5.48 15.33 -11.44
N ALA A 286 -6.27 16.38 -11.62
CA ALA A 286 -7.56 16.54 -10.91
C ALA A 286 -8.44 15.28 -11.04
N TYR A 287 -8.31 14.53 -12.15
CA TYR A 287 -8.99 13.25 -12.35
C TYR A 287 -8.73 12.22 -11.23
N ALA A 288 -7.50 12.11 -10.72
CA ALA A 288 -7.17 11.16 -9.65
C ALA A 288 -7.74 11.59 -8.29
N ILE A 289 -7.91 12.88 -8.01
CA ILE A 289 -8.54 13.36 -6.77
C ILE A 289 -10.04 13.09 -6.77
N ILE A 290 -10.66 13.26 -7.93
CA ILE A 290 -12.08 12.96 -8.08
C ILE A 290 -12.32 11.45 -7.91
N SER A 291 -11.36 10.61 -8.32
CA SER A 291 -11.45 9.16 -8.09
C SER A 291 -11.32 8.74 -6.62
N THR A 292 -10.79 9.61 -5.75
CA THR A 292 -10.67 9.34 -4.32
C THR A 292 -11.85 9.88 -3.50
N ASP A 293 -12.83 10.54 -4.14
CA ASP A 293 -13.98 11.21 -3.51
C ASP A 293 -13.57 12.17 -2.38
N VAL A 294 -12.37 12.74 -2.46
CA VAL A 294 -11.85 13.61 -1.39
C VAL A 294 -12.49 15.00 -1.43
N PHE A 295 -12.72 15.57 -2.62
CA PHE A 295 -13.41 16.86 -2.82
C PHE A 295 -14.49 16.77 -3.89
N ASP A 296 -15.74 16.99 -3.51
CA ASP A 296 -16.83 17.18 -4.46
C ASP A 296 -16.73 18.55 -5.16
N GLU A 297 -16.06 19.50 -4.53
CA GLU A 297 -15.80 20.87 -5.00
C GLU A 297 -15.04 20.89 -6.33
N VAL A 298 -14.15 19.91 -6.56
CA VAL A 298 -13.40 19.81 -7.82
C VAL A 298 -14.34 19.52 -8.99
N ALA A 299 -15.43 18.77 -8.78
CA ALA A 299 -16.42 18.52 -9.82
C ALA A 299 -17.20 19.79 -10.20
N SER A 300 -17.24 20.81 -9.33
CA SER A 300 -17.84 22.12 -9.66
C SER A 300 -16.94 22.97 -10.57
N ILE A 301 -15.61 22.85 -10.43
CA ILE A 301 -14.63 23.51 -11.30
C ILE A 301 -14.63 22.86 -12.69
N TYR A 302 -14.75 21.52 -12.75
CA TYR A 302 -14.72 20.74 -13.99
C TYR A 302 -16.00 19.92 -14.17
N PRO A 303 -17.13 20.53 -14.58
CA PRO A 303 -18.36 19.79 -14.82
C PRO A 303 -18.16 18.76 -15.94
N GLY A 304 -18.40 17.47 -15.64
CA GLY A 304 -18.21 16.36 -16.56
C GLY A 304 -16.91 15.56 -16.36
N ILE A 305 -16.01 16.05 -15.50
CA ILE A 305 -14.76 15.35 -15.19
C ILE A 305 -15.02 13.96 -14.60
N LYS A 306 -16.04 13.77 -13.74
CA LYS A 306 -16.42 12.44 -13.19
C LYS A 306 -16.70 11.40 -14.28
N ALA A 307 -17.16 11.81 -15.47
CA ALA A 307 -17.39 10.93 -16.62
C ALA A 307 -16.10 10.64 -17.42
N SER A 308 -15.10 11.51 -17.30
CA SER A 308 -13.80 11.45 -17.97
C SER A 308 -12.72 10.80 -17.09
N VAL A 309 -12.90 10.81 -15.77
CA VAL A 309 -12.08 10.08 -14.81
C VAL A 309 -12.22 8.60 -15.18
N PRO A 310 -11.11 7.92 -15.52
CA PRO A 310 -11.13 6.47 -15.65
C PRO A 310 -11.65 5.90 -14.32
N THR A 311 -12.84 5.29 -14.32
CA THR A 311 -13.53 4.82 -13.12
C THR A 311 -12.77 3.74 -12.35
N GLY A 312 -11.64 3.27 -12.88
CA GLY A 312 -10.62 2.59 -12.11
C GLY A 312 -9.24 3.05 -12.57
N PHE A 313 -8.29 3.09 -11.64
CA PHE A 313 -6.85 3.28 -11.83
C PHE A 313 -6.20 2.17 -12.72
N GLY A 314 -6.84 1.77 -13.82
CA GLY A 314 -6.57 0.51 -14.48
C GLY A 314 -6.88 -0.72 -13.62
N PHE A 315 -7.40 -0.57 -12.39
CA PHE A 315 -7.76 -1.68 -11.52
C PHE A 315 -8.74 -2.62 -12.19
N GLU A 316 -9.66 -2.15 -13.02
CA GLU A 316 -10.58 -3.02 -13.76
C GLU A 316 -9.84 -3.94 -14.73
N ARG A 317 -8.80 -3.44 -15.41
CA ARG A 317 -7.92 -4.27 -16.26
C ARG A 317 -7.08 -5.22 -15.42
N THR A 318 -6.54 -4.76 -14.30
CA THR A 318 -5.76 -5.60 -13.38
C THR A 318 -6.64 -6.67 -12.74
N ILE A 319 -7.86 -6.35 -12.35
CA ILE A 319 -8.87 -7.27 -11.82
C ILE A 319 -9.31 -8.24 -12.90
N ALA A 320 -9.55 -7.79 -14.13
CA ALA A 320 -9.86 -8.67 -15.26
C ALA A 320 -8.70 -9.63 -15.58
N ASP A 321 -7.46 -9.14 -15.58
CA ASP A 321 -6.25 -9.97 -15.78
C ASP A 321 -6.08 -10.97 -14.63
N LEU A 322 -6.21 -10.53 -13.38
CA LEU A 322 -6.16 -11.40 -12.20
C LEU A 322 -7.28 -12.45 -12.23
N ASN A 323 -8.51 -12.07 -12.60
CA ASN A 323 -9.62 -13.01 -12.75
C ASN A 323 -9.36 -14.03 -13.86
N SER A 324 -8.82 -13.61 -15.00
CA SER A 324 -8.41 -14.49 -16.10
C SER A 324 -7.34 -15.49 -15.65
N ARG A 325 -6.35 -15.01 -14.88
CA ARG A 325 -5.30 -15.86 -14.29
C ARG A 325 -5.87 -16.85 -13.27
N ILE A 326 -6.78 -16.41 -12.40
CA ILE A 326 -7.47 -17.28 -11.44
C ILE A 326 -8.24 -18.38 -12.17
N GLU A 327 -8.94 -18.05 -13.25
CA GLU A 327 -9.70 -19.03 -14.03
C GLU A 327 -8.80 -20.03 -14.74
N THR A 328 -7.65 -19.57 -15.25
CA THR A 328 -6.60 -20.42 -15.84
C THR A 328 -6.00 -21.37 -14.81
N LEU A 329 -5.74 -20.86 -13.59
CA LEU A 329 -5.22 -21.65 -12.47
C LEU A 329 -6.26 -22.69 -12.00
N ARG A 330 -7.54 -22.32 -11.91
CA ARG A 330 -8.63 -23.26 -11.59
C ARG A 330 -8.72 -24.38 -12.62
N SER A 331 -8.72 -24.03 -13.91
CA SER A 331 -8.72 -25.01 -15.00
C SER A 331 -7.51 -25.95 -14.93
N SER A 332 -6.33 -25.42 -14.59
CA SER A 332 -5.11 -26.22 -14.42
C SER A 332 -5.21 -27.16 -13.21
N LEU A 333 -5.79 -26.69 -12.10
CA LEU A 333 -6.02 -27.48 -10.90
C LEU A 333 -6.99 -28.64 -11.16
N ASP A 334 -8.08 -28.38 -11.90
CA ASP A 334 -9.06 -29.42 -12.25
C ASP A 334 -8.46 -30.48 -13.17
N ASN A 335 -7.64 -30.09 -14.15
CA ASN A 335 -6.91 -31.03 -15.01
C ASN A 335 -5.94 -31.90 -14.19
N LEU A 336 -5.16 -31.29 -13.29
CA LEU A 336 -4.25 -32.02 -12.41
C LEU A 336 -5.00 -32.98 -11.48
N ARG A 337 -6.18 -32.60 -10.99
CA ARG A 337 -7.03 -33.46 -10.16
C ARG A 337 -7.53 -34.67 -10.96
N SER A 338 -7.98 -34.46 -12.19
CA SER A 338 -8.39 -35.55 -13.09
C SER A 338 -7.23 -36.50 -13.41
N GLU A 339 -6.03 -35.97 -13.70
CA GLU A 339 -4.84 -36.80 -13.95
C GLU A 339 -4.46 -37.62 -12.70
N ASN A 340 -4.58 -37.04 -11.50
CA ASN A 340 -4.35 -37.74 -10.24
C ASN A 340 -5.34 -38.89 -10.03
N GLU A 341 -6.63 -38.68 -10.32
CA GLU A 341 -7.65 -39.73 -10.26
C GLU A 341 -7.38 -40.86 -11.26
N GLU A 342 -6.94 -40.55 -12.48
CA GLU A 342 -6.56 -41.56 -13.47
C GLU A 342 -5.33 -42.36 -13.01
N LEU A 343 -4.32 -41.68 -12.44
CA LEU A 343 -3.13 -42.34 -11.90
C LEU A 343 -3.47 -43.24 -10.72
N LYS A 344 -4.40 -42.83 -9.84
CA LYS A 344 -4.90 -43.68 -8.75
C LYS A 344 -5.57 -44.95 -9.28
N ARG A 345 -6.45 -44.85 -10.28
CA ARG A 345 -7.06 -46.04 -10.90
C ARG A 345 -6.02 -46.99 -11.49
N LYS A 346 -5.01 -46.46 -12.19
CA LYS A 346 -3.91 -47.27 -12.73
C LYS A 346 -3.09 -47.94 -11.62
N LEU A 347 -2.92 -47.27 -10.49
CA LEU A 347 -2.24 -47.85 -9.33
C LEU A 347 -3.06 -49.01 -8.75
N ASP A 348 -4.36 -48.83 -8.57
CA ASP A 348 -5.27 -49.87 -8.07
C ASP A 348 -5.31 -51.09 -9.01
N GLU A 349 -5.33 -50.87 -10.33
CA GLU A 349 -5.24 -51.94 -11.33
C GLU A 349 -3.90 -52.70 -11.26
N LEU A 350 -2.79 -51.99 -11.05
CA LEU A 350 -1.47 -52.61 -10.91
C LEU A 350 -1.36 -53.39 -9.60
N GLN A 351 -1.92 -52.88 -8.50
CA GLN A 351 -2.00 -53.59 -7.23
C GLN A 351 -2.83 -54.88 -7.35
N GLY A 352 -4.01 -54.80 -7.98
CA GLY A 352 -4.83 -55.99 -8.22
C GLY A 352 -4.13 -57.05 -9.09
N ARG A 353 -3.28 -56.63 -10.04
CA ARG A 353 -2.43 -57.55 -10.81
C ARG A 353 -1.32 -58.16 -9.96
N ASP A 354 -0.69 -57.39 -9.08
CA ASP A 354 0.35 -57.89 -8.16
C ASP A 354 -0.23 -58.96 -7.23
N ASP A 355 -1.39 -58.70 -6.63
CA ASP A 355 -2.12 -59.64 -5.78
C ASP A 355 -2.44 -60.95 -6.53
N TYR A 356 -2.91 -60.85 -7.78
CA TYR A 356 -3.16 -62.01 -8.63
C TYR A 356 -1.90 -62.85 -8.88
N TRP A 357 -0.78 -62.20 -9.21
CA TRP A 357 0.47 -62.92 -9.47
C TRP A 357 1.06 -63.53 -8.20
N ASN A 358 0.97 -62.84 -7.06
CA ASN A 358 1.37 -63.39 -5.76
C ASN A 358 0.55 -64.62 -5.39
N ALA A 359 -0.76 -64.61 -5.61
CA ALA A 359 -1.60 -65.80 -5.42
C ALA A 359 -1.20 -66.96 -6.36
N LYS A 360 -0.89 -66.67 -7.63
CA LYS A 360 -0.45 -67.69 -8.59
C LYS A 360 0.92 -68.28 -8.23
N ILE A 361 1.84 -67.46 -7.72
CA ILE A 361 3.14 -67.92 -7.22
C ILE A 361 2.93 -68.86 -6.03
N ALA A 362 2.10 -68.50 -5.06
CA ALA A 362 1.80 -69.36 -3.91
C ALA A 362 1.20 -70.71 -4.33
N GLU A 363 0.27 -70.72 -5.30
CA GLU A 363 -0.29 -71.95 -5.87
C GLU A 363 0.80 -72.82 -6.53
N LEU A 364 1.67 -72.22 -7.34
CA LEU A 364 2.77 -72.93 -8.00
C LEU A 364 3.81 -73.47 -7.01
N GLU A 365 4.08 -72.73 -5.92
CA GLU A 365 4.96 -73.19 -4.84
C GLU A 365 4.38 -74.40 -4.11
N GLU A 366 3.07 -74.40 -3.85
CA GLU A 366 2.37 -75.55 -3.26
C GLU A 366 2.41 -76.78 -4.17
N GLU A 367 2.13 -76.61 -5.47
CA GLU A 367 2.26 -77.69 -6.45
C GLU A 367 3.69 -78.24 -6.52
N LEU A 368 4.70 -77.37 -6.51
CA LEU A 368 6.10 -77.77 -6.55
C LEU A 368 6.48 -78.56 -5.30
N GLN A 369 6.02 -78.15 -4.11
CA GLN A 369 6.21 -78.92 -2.89
C GLN A 369 5.53 -80.29 -2.98
N PHE A 370 4.30 -80.36 -3.49
CA PHE A 370 3.59 -81.62 -3.69
C PHE A 370 4.36 -82.58 -4.63
N TYR A 371 4.87 -82.08 -5.75
CA TYR A 371 5.69 -82.88 -6.68
C TYR A 371 7.02 -83.32 -6.07
N LYS A 372 7.67 -82.46 -5.29
CA LYS A 372 8.92 -82.80 -4.59
C LYS A 372 8.69 -83.96 -3.61
N ILE A 373 7.66 -83.88 -2.77
CA ILE A 373 7.29 -84.96 -1.84
C ILE A 373 6.99 -86.27 -2.61
N ARG A 374 6.28 -86.18 -3.75
CA ARG A 374 5.96 -87.35 -4.58
C ARG A 374 7.20 -87.99 -5.21
N SER A 375 8.11 -87.17 -5.72
CA SER A 375 9.41 -87.62 -6.26
C SER A 375 10.25 -88.31 -5.19
N GLU A 376 10.34 -87.74 -3.98
CA GLU A 376 11.04 -88.34 -2.85
C GLU A 376 10.42 -89.69 -2.46
N ARG A 377 9.08 -89.80 -2.39
CA ARG A 377 8.40 -91.07 -2.13
C ARG A 377 8.67 -92.12 -3.21
N ASN A 378 8.62 -91.75 -4.48
CA ASN A 378 8.90 -92.66 -5.58
C ASN A 378 10.37 -93.09 -5.63
N GLY A 379 11.30 -92.18 -5.32
CA GLY A 379 12.73 -92.48 -5.18
C GLY A 379 13.01 -93.48 -4.05
N ILE A 380 12.35 -93.32 -2.90
CA ILE A 380 12.44 -94.28 -1.78
C ILE A 380 11.88 -95.65 -2.19
N LEU A 381 10.74 -95.70 -2.88
CA LEU A 381 10.16 -96.95 -3.37
C LEU A 381 11.08 -97.67 -4.37
N ALA A 382 11.71 -96.93 -5.30
CA ALA A 382 12.67 -97.49 -6.24
C ALA A 382 13.92 -98.05 -5.54
N LEU A 383 14.44 -97.35 -4.51
CA LEU A 383 15.54 -97.83 -3.68
C LEU A 383 15.17 -99.12 -2.94
N LEU A 384 13.97 -99.17 -2.34
CA LEU A 384 13.47 -100.38 -1.66
C LEU A 384 13.32 -101.55 -2.63
N ALA A 385 12.81 -101.33 -3.84
CA ALA A 385 12.70 -102.34 -4.87
C ALA A 385 14.09 -102.85 -5.33
N PHE A 386 15.06 -101.96 -5.47
CA PHE A 386 16.45 -102.33 -5.79
C PHE A 386 17.08 -103.18 -4.69
N ILE A 387 16.93 -102.78 -3.42
CA ILE A 387 17.43 -103.55 -2.27
C ILE A 387 16.75 -104.94 -2.22
N ALA A 388 15.44 -105.01 -2.42
CA ALA A 388 14.72 -106.29 -2.47
C ALA A 388 15.23 -107.19 -3.61
N GLY A 389 15.45 -106.63 -4.81
CA GLY A 389 16.04 -107.35 -5.94
C GLY A 389 17.46 -107.86 -5.66
N ALA A 390 18.30 -107.04 -5.01
CA ALA A 390 19.66 -107.43 -4.63
C ALA A 390 19.66 -108.57 -3.58
N VAL A 391 18.78 -108.50 -2.57
CA VAL A 391 18.63 -109.56 -1.56
C VAL A 391 18.14 -110.86 -2.17
N ILE A 392 17.14 -110.82 -3.07
CA ILE A 392 16.66 -112.01 -3.79
C ILE A 392 17.76 -112.62 -4.64
N SER A 393 18.53 -111.78 -5.34
CA SER A 393 19.65 -112.23 -6.17
C SER A 393 20.76 -112.88 -5.33
N ALA A 394 21.11 -112.29 -4.19
CA ALA A 394 22.08 -112.86 -3.25
C ALA A 394 21.59 -114.19 -2.65
N ALA A 395 20.31 -114.29 -2.30
CA ALA A 395 19.70 -115.53 -1.83
C ALA A 395 19.70 -116.63 -2.89
N ALA A 396 19.37 -116.30 -4.15
CA ALA A 396 19.41 -117.23 -5.28
C ALA A 396 20.83 -117.77 -5.54
N VAL A 397 21.85 -116.90 -5.48
CA VAL A 397 23.27 -117.31 -5.60
C VAL A 397 23.68 -118.20 -4.42
N TYR A 398 23.20 -117.93 -3.21
CA TYR A 398 23.49 -118.77 -2.04
C TYR A 398 22.86 -120.16 -2.14
N THR A 399 21.64 -120.28 -2.68
CA THR A 399 20.98 -121.59 -2.87
C THR A 399 21.58 -122.45 -3.99
N VAL A 400 22.23 -121.86 -5.00
CA VAL A 400 22.88 -122.62 -6.09
C VAL A 400 24.27 -123.14 -5.69
N ARG A 401 24.85 -122.62 -4.60
CA ARG A 401 26.20 -122.98 -4.13
C ARG A 401 26.22 -123.99 -2.98
N ARG A 402 25.05 -124.47 -2.55
CA ARG A 402 24.85 -125.54 -1.57
C ARG A 402 24.31 -126.75 -2.28
#